data_AF-A0A2H6ET12-F1
#
_entry.id   AF-A0A2H6ET12-F1
#
_cell.length_a   1.000
_cell.length_b   1.000
_cell.length_c   1.000
_cell.angle_alpha   90.00
_cell.angle_beta   90.00
_cell.angle_gamma   90.00
#
_symmetry.space_group_name_H-M   'P 1'
#
loop_
_entity.id
_entity.type
_entity.pdbx_description
1 polymer ?
#
loop_
_entity_poly.entity_id
_entity_poly.type
_entity_poly.pdbx_seq_one_letter_code
_entity_poly.pdbx_strand_id
1 'polypeptide(L)'
;MKETKAINRRKFLGYTAVGLGTGLGGPATRIQHYTAHVIKGDKDVVQALENSYLGPIFRLKTGQKVRVPFTNQIDQETIVHWHGLHVPEQADGHPRFVIKQGQAYIYEFELKNRAATYWFHPHPHGRTGPQVYNGLAGLFLCHSHNLEHEDLGMMRNYLVKA
;
A
#
# COMPACT_ATOMS: atom_id res chain seq x y z
N MET A 1 -9.24 8.87 18.23
CA MET A 1 -10.35 7.93 18.01
C MET A 1 -9.77 6.71 17.33
N LYS A 2 -9.74 5.55 18.00
CA LYS A 2 -9.04 4.33 17.55
C LYS A 2 -10.02 3.50 16.70
N GLU A 3 -9.79 3.37 15.40
CA GLU A 3 -10.45 2.35 14.59
C GLU A 3 -9.41 1.37 14.06
N THR A 4 -9.17 0.29 14.81
CA THR A 4 -8.56 -0.92 14.26
C THR A 4 -9.70 -1.75 13.68
N LYS A 5 -9.94 -1.67 12.36
CA LYS A 5 -10.91 -2.56 11.71
C LYS A 5 -10.33 -3.97 11.67
N ALA A 6 -10.76 -4.82 12.59
CA ALA A 6 -10.56 -6.26 12.48
C ALA A 6 -11.38 -6.76 11.27
N ILE A 7 -10.73 -6.94 10.13
CA ILE A 7 -11.39 -7.55 8.97
C ILE A 7 -11.42 -9.05 9.22
N ASN A 8 -12.60 -9.57 9.53
CA ASN A 8 -12.87 -11.00 9.54
C ASN A 8 -12.76 -11.53 8.09
N ARG A 9 -12.01 -12.62 7.88
CA ARG A 9 -11.84 -13.29 6.56
C ARG A 9 -13.15 -13.56 5.81
N ARG A 10 -14.31 -13.53 6.47
CA ARG A 10 -15.63 -13.78 5.87
C ARG A 10 -16.18 -12.70 4.92
N LYS A 11 -15.52 -11.57 4.71
CA LYS A 11 -15.82 -10.67 3.56
C LYS A 11 -15.02 -10.98 2.30
N PHE A 12 -14.12 -11.97 2.34
CA PHE A 12 -13.20 -12.26 1.24
C PHE A 12 -13.64 -13.40 0.31
N LEU A 13 -14.64 -14.20 0.65
CA LEU A 13 -15.11 -15.29 -0.22
C LEU A 13 -16.63 -15.19 -0.44
N GLY A 14 -17.02 -14.60 -1.56
CA GLY A 14 -18.31 -14.85 -2.16
C GLY A 14 -18.28 -16.21 -2.84
N TYR A 15 -18.69 -17.27 -2.13
CA TYR A 15 -19.15 -18.51 -2.73
C TYR A 15 -20.24 -19.09 -1.85
N THR A 16 -21.44 -19.22 -2.42
CA THR A 16 -22.55 -20.00 -1.90
C THR A 16 -22.08 -21.44 -1.72
N ALA A 17 -22.03 -21.94 -0.49
CA ALA A 17 -21.86 -23.36 -0.21
C ALA A 17 -22.78 -23.75 0.96
N VAL A 18 -23.88 -24.41 0.60
CA VAL A 18 -24.62 -25.30 1.49
C VAL A 18 -23.67 -26.45 1.85
N GLY A 19 -23.36 -26.64 3.13
CA GLY A 19 -22.52 -27.76 3.55
C GLY A 19 -21.91 -27.55 4.94
N LEU A 20 -22.38 -28.34 5.91
CA LEU A 20 -21.85 -28.43 7.26
C LEU A 20 -20.35 -28.79 7.25
N GLY A 21 -19.51 -27.89 7.76
CA GLY A 21 -18.09 -28.13 8.02
C GLY A 21 -17.57 -27.13 9.04
N THR A 22 -17.30 -27.59 10.26
CA THR A 22 -16.70 -26.80 11.35
C THR A 22 -15.34 -26.26 10.91
N GLY A 23 -15.26 -24.94 10.67
CA GLY A 23 -14.00 -24.26 10.37
C GLY A 23 -13.02 -24.34 11.54
N LEU A 24 -11.74 -24.54 11.23
CA LEU A 24 -10.63 -24.63 12.19
C LEU A 24 -10.65 -23.43 13.16
N GLY A 25 -10.87 -23.71 14.45
CA GLY A 25 -11.05 -22.72 15.52
C GLY A 25 -9.74 -22.06 15.97
N GLY A 26 -9.17 -21.18 15.13
CA GLY A 26 -8.01 -20.35 15.47
C GLY A 26 -8.38 -18.93 15.93
N PRO A 27 -7.49 -18.25 16.68
CA PRO A 27 -7.68 -16.84 17.04
C PRO A 27 -7.67 -15.93 15.80
N ALA A 28 -8.40 -14.82 15.86
CA ALA A 28 -8.43 -13.84 14.77
C ALA A 28 -7.03 -13.24 14.53
N THR A 29 -6.56 -13.27 13.28
CA THR A 29 -5.29 -12.63 12.89
C THR A 29 -5.44 -11.12 12.96
N ARG A 30 -4.53 -10.45 13.68
CA ARG A 30 -4.44 -9.00 13.66
C ARG A 30 -3.72 -8.57 12.38
N ILE A 31 -4.42 -7.83 11.55
CA ILE A 31 -3.88 -7.25 10.32
C ILE A 31 -3.75 -5.72 10.48
N GLN A 32 -2.79 -5.15 9.80
CA GLN A 32 -2.48 -3.73 9.77
C GLN A 32 -2.54 -3.28 8.32
N HIS A 33 -3.26 -2.20 8.04
CA HIS A 33 -3.42 -1.69 6.67
C HIS A 33 -2.98 -0.24 6.58
N TYR A 34 -2.34 0.09 5.46
CA TYR A 34 -2.25 1.48 5.02
C TYR A 34 -3.63 1.95 4.55
N THR A 35 -3.95 3.20 4.88
CA THR A 35 -5.06 3.93 4.27
C THR A 35 -4.51 5.21 3.67
N ALA A 36 -5.05 5.62 2.53
CA ALA A 36 -4.66 6.85 1.87
C ALA A 36 -5.88 7.47 1.20
N HIS A 37 -5.86 8.79 1.11
CA HIS A 37 -6.80 9.57 0.32
C HIS A 37 -6.04 10.74 -0.31
N VAL A 38 -6.51 11.21 -1.45
CA VAL A 38 -5.91 12.37 -2.13
C VAL A 38 -6.34 13.65 -1.39
N ILE A 39 -5.37 14.39 -0.87
CA ILE A 39 -5.60 15.71 -0.24
C ILE A 39 -5.85 16.78 -1.32
N LYS A 40 -5.07 16.74 -2.41
CA LYS A 40 -5.17 17.66 -3.55
C LYS A 40 -4.70 16.97 -4.82
N GLY A 41 -5.41 17.20 -5.94
CA GLY A 41 -5.10 16.63 -7.24
C GLY A 41 -6.20 15.69 -7.73
N ASP A 42 -5.85 14.88 -8.73
CA ASP A 42 -6.71 13.84 -9.27
C ASP A 42 -6.98 12.75 -8.21
N LYS A 43 -8.25 12.42 -8.01
CA LYS A 43 -8.69 11.46 -6.99
C LYS A 43 -8.32 10.02 -7.36
N ASP A 44 -8.17 9.73 -8.64
CA ASP A 44 -7.91 8.38 -9.15
C ASP A 44 -6.44 7.95 -8.96
N VAL A 45 -5.59 8.87 -8.49
CA VAL A 45 -4.20 8.61 -8.10
C VAL A 45 -4.11 7.62 -6.93
N VAL A 46 -5.15 7.52 -6.09
CA VAL A 46 -5.19 6.55 -4.99
C VAL A 46 -6.38 5.62 -5.18
N GLN A 47 -6.09 4.36 -5.46
CA GLN A 47 -7.09 3.30 -5.50
C GLN A 47 -7.07 2.55 -4.17
N ALA A 48 -8.10 2.75 -3.35
CA ALA A 48 -8.34 1.92 -2.18
C ALA A 48 -8.74 0.50 -2.63
N LEU A 49 -8.22 -0.51 -1.94
CA LEU A 49 -8.59 -1.91 -2.19
C LEU A 49 -9.49 -2.41 -1.07
N GLU A 50 -10.78 -2.51 -1.34
CA GLU A 50 -11.74 -3.02 -0.37
C GLU A 50 -11.50 -4.50 -0.06
N ASN A 51 -11.57 -4.87 1.22
CA ASN A 51 -11.36 -6.24 1.70
C ASN A 51 -10.02 -6.87 1.27
N SER A 52 -9.02 -6.06 0.93
CA SER A 52 -7.67 -6.53 0.61
C SER A 52 -6.81 -6.70 1.86
N TYR A 53 -5.85 -7.62 1.79
CA TYR A 53 -4.76 -7.73 2.77
C TYR A 53 -3.71 -6.62 2.63
N LEU A 54 -3.60 -6.07 1.42
CA LEU A 54 -2.65 -5.04 1.07
C LEU A 54 -3.29 -3.65 1.20
N GLY A 55 -2.43 -2.65 1.35
CA GLY A 55 -2.76 -1.24 1.28
C GLY A 55 -3.18 -0.77 -0.12
N PRO A 56 -3.42 0.54 -0.26
CA PRO A 56 -3.88 1.14 -1.51
C PRO A 56 -2.83 1.04 -2.63
N ILE A 57 -3.29 1.27 -3.86
CA ILE A 57 -2.43 1.45 -5.01
C ILE A 57 -2.29 2.95 -5.28
N PHE A 58 -1.06 3.45 -5.33
CA PHE A 58 -0.77 4.78 -5.88
C PHE A 58 -0.55 4.68 -7.38
N ARG A 59 -1.11 5.62 -8.16
CA ARG A 59 -0.96 5.71 -9.62
C ARG A 59 -0.47 7.09 -9.99
N LEU A 60 0.81 7.22 -10.28
CA LEU A 60 1.48 8.49 -10.53
C LEU A 60 2.17 8.45 -11.90
N LYS A 61 2.52 9.63 -12.41
CA LYS A 61 3.24 9.81 -13.67
C LYS A 61 4.64 10.35 -13.40
N THR A 62 5.61 9.93 -14.22
CA THR A 62 6.97 10.48 -14.17
C THR A 62 6.95 12.02 -14.25
N GLY A 63 7.80 12.67 -13.46
CA GLY A 63 7.90 14.13 -13.36
C GLY A 63 6.96 14.78 -12.34
N GLN A 64 6.03 14.03 -11.74
CA GLN A 64 5.14 14.58 -10.71
C GLN A 64 5.89 14.85 -9.40
N LYS A 65 5.59 16.00 -8.78
CA LYS A 65 5.99 16.30 -7.40
C LYS A 65 5.01 15.65 -6.44
N VAL A 66 5.54 14.84 -5.53
CA VAL A 66 4.78 14.04 -4.56
C VAL A 66 5.05 14.56 -3.16
N ARG A 67 3.98 14.75 -2.39
CA ARG A 67 4.03 15.04 -0.95
C ARG A 67 3.12 14.10 -0.20
N VAL A 68 3.67 13.32 0.74
CA VAL A 68 2.90 12.36 1.55
C VAL A 68 3.07 12.70 3.03
N PRO A 69 2.07 13.33 3.68
CA PRO A 69 2.03 13.41 5.13
C PRO A 69 1.62 12.04 5.69
N PHE A 70 2.60 11.26 6.12
CA PHE A 70 2.38 9.94 6.73
C PHE A 70 2.20 10.09 8.23
N THR A 71 1.17 9.49 8.81
CA THR A 71 0.96 9.42 10.26
C THR A 71 1.02 7.96 10.70
N ASN A 72 1.87 7.66 11.68
CA ASN A 72 1.94 6.33 12.24
C ASN A 72 0.81 6.10 13.24
N GLN A 73 -0.10 5.17 12.94
CA GLN A 73 -1.20 4.81 13.84
C GLN A 73 -1.02 3.45 14.53
N ILE A 74 0.02 2.68 14.17
CA ILE A 74 0.32 1.40 14.80
C ILE A 74 1.05 1.61 16.14
N ASP A 75 1.04 0.59 17.00
CA ASP A 75 1.63 0.59 18.34
C ASP A 75 3.15 0.38 18.37
N GLN A 76 3.81 0.51 17.22
CA GLN A 76 5.23 0.30 17.02
C GLN A 76 5.82 1.45 16.21
N GLU A 77 7.12 1.69 16.33
CA GLU A 77 7.81 2.61 15.43
C GLU A 77 7.80 2.09 13.99
N THR A 78 7.70 3.02 13.04
CA THR A 78 7.70 2.66 11.62
C THR A 78 8.15 3.82 10.75
N ILE A 79 8.48 3.49 9.51
CA ILE A 79 8.81 4.42 8.43
C ILE A 79 8.49 3.70 7.12
N VAL A 80 7.95 4.41 6.14
CA VAL A 80 7.67 3.87 4.79
C VAL A 80 8.91 4.00 3.91
N HIS A 81 9.29 2.90 3.26
CA HIS A 81 10.25 2.85 2.16
C HIS A 81 9.52 2.65 0.83
N TRP A 82 9.91 3.41 -0.19
CA TRP A 82 9.33 3.37 -1.53
C TRP A 82 10.21 2.52 -2.45
N HIS A 83 10.02 1.21 -2.37
CA HIS A 83 10.92 0.23 -2.97
C HIS A 83 11.04 0.39 -4.49
N GLY A 84 12.25 0.73 -4.92
CA GLY A 84 12.62 0.95 -6.32
C GLY A 84 12.45 2.38 -6.82
N LEU A 85 11.93 3.31 -6.00
CA LEU A 85 11.88 4.72 -6.37
C LEU A 85 13.25 5.42 -6.24
N HIS A 86 13.52 6.35 -7.15
CA HIS A 86 14.67 7.24 -7.08
C HIS A 86 14.27 8.49 -6.28
N VAL A 87 14.48 8.44 -4.97
CA VAL A 87 14.09 9.49 -4.03
C VAL A 87 15.29 10.01 -3.24
N PRO A 88 15.24 11.25 -2.71
CA PRO A 88 16.27 11.72 -1.78
C PRO A 88 16.27 10.90 -0.49
N GLU A 89 17.39 10.92 0.23
CA GLU A 89 17.61 10.16 1.46
C GLU A 89 16.50 10.36 2.51
N GLN A 90 16.01 11.60 2.66
CA GLN A 90 14.94 11.94 3.61
C GLN A 90 13.61 11.29 3.20
N ALA A 91 13.39 11.02 1.92
CA ALA A 91 12.18 10.37 1.46
C ALA A 91 12.31 8.83 1.32
N ASP A 92 13.51 8.28 1.43
CA ASP A 92 13.78 6.86 1.15
C ASP A 92 13.25 5.91 2.25
N GLY A 93 13.03 6.40 3.47
CA GLY A 93 12.54 5.56 4.56
C GLY A 93 13.64 4.87 5.36
N HIS A 94 14.82 5.48 5.45
CA HIS A 94 15.92 4.98 6.26
C HIS A 94 15.50 4.77 7.73
N PRO A 95 15.89 3.67 8.41
CA PRO A 95 15.48 3.35 9.79
C PRO A 95 15.76 4.43 10.84
N ARG A 96 16.67 5.37 10.58
CA ARG A 96 16.97 6.50 11.48
C ARG A 96 15.84 7.53 11.58
N PHE A 97 14.91 7.51 10.62
CA PHE A 97 13.79 8.45 10.54
C PHE A 97 12.48 7.88 11.08
N VAL A 98 12.51 6.70 11.72
CA VAL A 98 11.32 6.09 12.29
C VAL A 98 10.57 7.04 13.21
N ILE A 99 9.25 6.96 13.14
CA ILE A 99 8.34 7.78 13.94
C ILE A 99 7.54 6.87 14.87
N LYS A 100 7.29 7.35 16.09
CA LYS A 100 6.46 6.67 17.09
C LYS A 100 4.97 6.78 16.76
N GLN A 101 4.14 6.02 17.45
CA GLN A 101 2.69 6.11 17.33
C GLN A 101 2.19 7.55 17.55
N GLY A 102 1.29 8.01 16.69
CA GLY A 102 0.72 9.35 16.70
C GLY A 102 1.60 10.44 16.08
N GLN A 103 2.86 10.15 15.76
CA GLN A 103 3.74 11.11 15.08
C GLN A 103 3.52 11.07 13.56
N ALA A 104 3.95 12.15 12.90
CA ALA A 104 3.88 12.28 11.46
C ALA A 104 5.27 12.50 10.85
N TYR A 105 5.44 12.03 9.62
CA TYR A 105 6.60 12.27 8.77
C TYR A 105 6.13 12.73 7.39
N ILE A 106 6.81 13.72 6.81
CA ILE A 106 6.45 14.25 5.50
C ILE A 106 7.49 13.78 4.49
N TYR A 107 7.04 12.99 3.52
CA TYR A 107 7.82 12.64 2.34
C TYR A 107 7.60 13.70 1.28
N GLU A 108 8.67 14.25 0.71
CA GLU A 108 8.62 15.14 -0.45
C GLU A 108 9.68 14.72 -1.46
N PHE A 109 9.25 14.46 -2.69
CA PHE A 109 10.15 14.08 -3.78
C PHE A 109 9.52 14.34 -5.14
N GLU A 110 10.35 14.37 -6.18
CA GLU A 110 9.91 14.34 -7.58
C GLU A 110 10.06 12.92 -8.11
N LEU A 111 9.02 12.38 -8.74
CA LEU A 111 9.03 11.02 -9.28
C LEU A 111 9.84 10.97 -10.59
N LYS A 112 11.12 10.62 -10.50
CA LYS A 112 12.02 10.54 -11.67
C LYS A 112 12.08 9.16 -12.32
N ASN A 113 11.35 8.20 -11.75
CA ASN A 113 11.33 6.81 -12.20
C ASN A 113 10.70 6.66 -13.59
N ARG A 114 11.19 5.67 -14.34
CA ARG A 114 10.51 5.17 -15.54
C ARG A 114 9.17 4.52 -15.19
N ALA A 115 8.30 4.38 -16.19
CA ALA A 115 7.05 3.64 -16.04
C ALA A 115 7.34 2.18 -15.62
N ALA A 116 6.78 1.77 -14.48
CA ALA A 116 6.98 0.46 -13.87
C ALA A 116 6.06 0.26 -12.67
N THR A 117 5.95 -1.00 -12.24
CA THR A 117 5.35 -1.36 -10.95
C THR A 117 6.42 -1.28 -9.87
N TYR A 118 6.20 -0.40 -8.91
CA TYR A 118 6.92 -0.31 -7.65
C TYR A 118 5.99 -0.69 -6.50
N TRP A 119 6.51 -0.67 -5.29
CA TRP A 119 5.74 -0.98 -4.09
C TRP A 119 6.31 -0.19 -2.91
N PHE A 120 5.56 -0.15 -1.82
CA PHE A 120 5.99 0.52 -0.60
C PHE A 120 5.70 -0.36 0.61
N HIS A 121 6.58 -0.29 1.60
CA HIS A 121 6.50 -1.11 2.79
C HIS A 121 7.23 -0.47 3.98
N PRO A 122 6.95 -0.89 5.23
CA PRO A 122 7.71 -0.46 6.39
C PRO A 122 9.19 -0.81 6.29
N HIS A 123 10.07 0.05 6.81
CA HIS A 123 11.49 -0.22 6.93
C HIS A 123 12.13 0.08 8.31
N PRO A 124 11.44 -0.12 9.45
CA PRO A 124 12.07 0.00 10.77
C PRO A 124 13.08 -1.13 11.03
N HIS A 125 14.19 -0.81 11.70
CA HIS A 125 15.21 -1.79 12.05
C HIS A 125 14.63 -2.92 12.92
N GLY A 126 14.88 -4.18 12.54
CA GLY A 126 14.40 -5.36 13.28
C GLY A 126 12.88 -5.61 13.26
N ARG A 127 12.09 -4.75 12.62
CA ARG A 127 10.61 -4.82 12.63
C ARG A 127 9.97 -4.83 11.24
N THR A 128 10.74 -4.66 10.16
CA THR A 128 10.25 -4.74 8.77
C THR A 128 9.44 -6.01 8.50
N GLY A 129 10.04 -7.19 8.73
CA GLY A 129 9.41 -8.48 8.42
C GLY A 129 8.04 -8.65 9.09
N PRO A 130 7.93 -8.52 10.42
CA PRO A 130 6.64 -8.60 11.12
C PRO A 130 5.60 -7.58 10.65
N GLN A 131 5.99 -6.33 10.37
CA GLN A 131 5.04 -5.30 9.93
C GLN A 131 4.53 -5.58 8.50
N VAL A 132 5.41 -5.98 7.58
CA VAL A 132 5.02 -6.42 6.23
C VAL A 132 4.15 -7.66 6.31
N TYR A 133 4.56 -8.64 7.13
CA TYR A 133 3.80 -9.88 7.33
C TYR A 133 2.39 -9.57 7.81
N ASN A 134 2.19 -8.57 8.66
CA ASN A 134 0.86 -8.17 9.17
C ASN A 134 0.01 -7.35 8.18
N GLY A 135 0.47 -7.10 6.95
CA GLY A 135 -0.33 -6.46 5.89
C GLY A 135 0.13 -5.05 5.50
N LEU A 136 1.17 -4.50 6.13
CA LEU A 136 1.72 -3.21 5.72
C LEU A 136 2.57 -3.35 4.45
N ALA A 137 1.92 -3.39 3.30
CA ALA A 137 2.53 -3.22 1.99
C ALA A 137 1.48 -2.72 1.00
N GLY A 138 1.89 -1.99 -0.04
CA GLY A 138 1.00 -1.57 -1.12
C GLY A 138 1.77 -1.32 -2.41
N LEU A 139 1.04 -1.11 -3.51
CA LEU A 139 1.64 -0.89 -4.83
C LEU A 139 1.78 0.59 -5.16
N PHE A 140 2.84 0.91 -5.90
CA PHE A 140 3.09 2.25 -6.42
C PHE A 140 3.35 2.12 -7.92
N LEU A 141 2.37 2.47 -8.74
CA LEU A 141 2.43 2.33 -10.18
C LEU A 141 2.85 3.66 -10.80
N CYS A 142 3.98 3.66 -11.49
CA CYS A 142 4.45 4.79 -12.28
C CYS A 142 4.08 4.57 -13.76
N HIS A 143 3.45 5.57 -14.38
CA HIS A 143 3.10 5.57 -15.80
C HIS A 143 3.90 6.64 -16.55
N SER A 144 4.12 6.42 -17.85
CA SER A 144 4.72 7.40 -18.75
C SER A 144 3.65 8.34 -19.30
N HIS A 145 4.05 9.55 -19.71
CA HIS A 145 3.23 10.44 -20.53
C HIS A 145 3.21 10.04 -22.02
N ASN A 146 4.10 9.15 -22.45
CA ASN A 146 4.10 8.67 -23.81
C ASN A 146 2.88 7.77 -24.02
N LEU A 147 2.00 8.19 -24.94
CA LEU A 147 0.79 7.49 -25.39
C LEU A 147 1.02 6.00 -25.70
N GLU A 148 2.26 5.56 -25.94
CA GLU A 148 2.62 4.15 -26.16
C GLU A 148 2.37 3.23 -24.96
N HIS A 149 2.26 3.77 -23.74
CA HIS A 149 1.92 2.99 -22.54
C HIS A 149 0.46 3.16 -22.08
N GLU A 150 -0.33 4.05 -22.70
CA GLU A 150 -1.77 4.14 -22.46
C GLU A 150 -2.48 3.11 -23.36
N ASP A 151 -2.45 1.84 -22.94
CA ASP A 151 -3.42 0.73 -23.12
C ASP A 151 -4.34 0.57 -24.36
N LEU A 152 -4.29 1.43 -25.38
CA LEU A 152 -5.25 1.47 -26.48
C LEU A 152 -4.88 0.56 -27.66
N GLY A 153 -3.77 -0.17 -27.58
CA GLY A 153 -3.21 -0.88 -28.74
C GLY A 153 -2.89 -2.36 -28.58
N MET A 154 -3.01 -2.96 -27.38
CA MET A 154 -2.61 -4.37 -27.18
C MET A 154 -3.76 -5.24 -26.69
N MET A 155 -3.93 -6.41 -27.33
CA MET A 155 -4.92 -7.40 -26.95
C MET A 155 -4.59 -7.95 -25.55
N ARG A 156 -5.53 -7.81 -24.61
CA ARG A 156 -5.43 -8.36 -23.25
C ARG A 156 -6.54 -9.39 -23.04
N ASN A 157 -6.16 -10.66 -22.89
CA ASN A 157 -7.09 -11.75 -22.57
C ASN A 157 -6.70 -12.33 -21.20
N TYR A 158 -7.62 -12.28 -20.23
CA TYR A 158 -7.39 -12.77 -18.87
C TYR A 158 -8.41 -13.86 -18.51
N LEU A 159 -7.96 -14.94 -17.87
CA LEU A 159 -8.80 -15.87 -17.13
C LEU A 159 -8.26 -15.96 -15.70
N VAL A 160 -9.01 -15.43 -14.75
CA VAL A 160 -8.67 -15.43 -13.32
C VAL A 160 -9.60 -16.40 -12.61
N LYS A 161 -9.04 -17.32 -11.80
CA LYS A 161 -9.77 -18.22 -10.90
C LYS A 161 -9.04 -18.30 -9.56
N ALA A 162 -9.81 -18.43 -8.48
CA ALA A 162 -9.31 -18.55 -7.11
C ALA A 162 -8.80 -19.97 -6.81
#